data_AF-A0A7S3PHI0-F1
#
_entry.id   AF-A0A7S3PHI0-F1
#
_cell.length_a   1.000
_cell.length_b   1.000
_cell.length_c   1.000
_cell.angle_alpha   90.00
_cell.angle_beta   90.00
_cell.angle_gamma   90.00
#
_symmetry.space_group_name_H-M   'P 1'
#
loop_
_entity.id
_entity.type
_entity.pdbx_description
1 polymer ?
#
loop_
_entity_poly.entity_id
_entity_poly.type
_entity_poly.pdbx_seq_one_letter_code
_entity_poly.pdbx_strand_id
1 'polypeptide(L)'
;NANSLIGDVGAIALADALKQNSTLKSLILASNNIGPQGGIAIGDALQHNTTLTSLDLGESVISSNNINNIRGTGAIALADALKQNSTLTTLNVSKNDIGRGGTELIADALKVNTTLQVLSLEL
;
A
#
# COMPACT_ATOMS: atom_id res chain seq x y z
N ASN A 1 -9.63 24.70 -10.49
CA ASN A 1 -8.27 24.13 -10.57
C ASN A 1 -8.33 22.71 -10.00
N ALA A 2 -8.50 21.73 -10.88
CA ALA A 2 -8.76 20.33 -10.51
C ALA A 2 -7.57 19.77 -9.74
N ASN A 3 -7.75 19.49 -8.45
CA ASN A 3 -6.75 18.82 -7.65
C ASN A 3 -6.80 17.33 -8.03
N SER A 4 -6.00 16.92 -9.02
CA SER A 4 -5.96 15.59 -9.65
C SER A 4 -5.37 14.49 -8.74
N LEU A 5 -5.76 14.47 -7.48
CA LEU A 5 -5.30 13.49 -6.49
C LEU A 5 -6.36 12.41 -6.35
N ILE A 6 -5.92 11.15 -6.32
CA ILE A 6 -6.81 9.99 -6.13
C ILE A 6 -7.51 10.08 -4.76
N GLY A 7 -6.77 10.44 -3.71
CA GLY A 7 -7.28 10.50 -2.35
C GLY A 7 -7.81 9.15 -1.84
N ASP A 8 -8.46 9.17 -0.67
CA ASP A 8 -9.10 7.97 -0.13
C ASP A 8 -10.20 7.43 -1.05
N VAL A 9 -11.02 8.30 -1.63
CA VAL A 9 -12.15 7.91 -2.49
C VAL A 9 -11.68 7.14 -3.72
N GLY A 10 -10.67 7.65 -4.42
CA GLY A 10 -10.13 6.96 -5.58
C GLY A 10 -9.37 5.69 -5.20
N ALA A 11 -8.69 5.67 -4.05
CA ALA A 11 -7.97 4.50 -3.56
C ALA A 11 -8.94 3.36 -3.21
N ILE A 12 -10.09 3.68 -2.61
CA ILE A 12 -11.17 2.73 -2.34
C ILE A 12 -11.71 2.15 -3.65
N ALA A 13 -12.01 2.99 -4.63
CA ALA A 13 -12.49 2.51 -5.93
C ALA A 13 -11.47 1.61 -6.65
N LEU A 14 -10.19 1.96 -6.58
CA LEU A 14 -9.11 1.12 -7.11
C LEU A 14 -8.96 -0.19 -6.35
N ALA A 15 -9.08 -0.18 -5.02
CA ALA A 15 -9.05 -1.37 -4.19
C ALA A 15 -10.18 -2.35 -4.56
N ASP A 16 -11.40 -1.85 -4.75
CA ASP A 16 -12.52 -2.69 -5.19
C ASP A 16 -12.30 -3.29 -6.58
N ALA A 17 -11.73 -2.50 -7.51
CA ALA A 17 -11.34 -3.01 -8.82
C ALA A 17 -10.22 -4.06 -8.73
N LEU A 18 -9.24 -3.86 -7.85
CA LEU A 18 -8.13 -4.80 -7.64
C LEU A 18 -8.60 -6.15 -7.12
N LYS A 19 -9.62 -6.22 -6.26
CA LYS A 19 -10.17 -7.50 -5.78
C LYS A 19 -10.66 -8.40 -6.92
N GLN A 20 -11.14 -7.80 -8.01
CA GLN A 20 -11.65 -8.51 -9.18
C GLN A 20 -10.63 -8.65 -10.30
N ASN A 21 -9.56 -7.83 -10.28
CA ASN A 21 -8.57 -7.82 -11.34
C ASN A 21 -7.61 -9.01 -11.21
N SER A 22 -7.51 -9.80 -12.28
CA SER A 22 -6.66 -10.99 -12.35
C SER A 22 -5.50 -10.86 -13.35
N THR A 23 -5.17 -9.64 -13.78
CA THR A 23 -4.18 -9.40 -14.86
C THR A 23 -3.08 -8.43 -14.48
N LEU A 24 -3.38 -7.42 -13.65
CA LEU A 24 -2.46 -6.35 -13.30
C LEU A 24 -1.32 -6.88 -12.41
N LYS A 25 -0.08 -6.60 -12.82
CA LYS A 25 1.12 -7.05 -12.11
C LYS A 25 1.79 -5.98 -11.26
N SER A 26 1.65 -4.72 -11.67
CA SER A 26 2.28 -3.59 -11.01
C SER A 26 1.29 -2.43 -10.92
N LEU A 27 1.24 -1.80 -9.75
CA LEU A 27 0.43 -0.61 -9.52
C LEU A 27 1.27 0.44 -8.79
N ILE A 28 1.31 1.65 -9.34
CA ILE A 28 2.04 2.79 -8.79
C ILE A 28 1.04 3.87 -8.41
N LEU A 29 0.97 4.17 -7.11
CA LEU A 29 0.10 5.17 -6.50
C LEU A 29 0.88 6.14 -5.62
N ALA A 30 2.19 6.29 -5.85
CA ALA A 30 3.02 7.25 -5.12
C ALA A 30 2.45 8.68 -5.22
N SER A 31 2.53 9.44 -4.12
CA SER A 31 2.13 10.86 -4.06
C SER A 31 0.69 11.18 -4.49
N ASN A 32 -0.29 10.37 -4.09
CA ASN A 32 -1.70 10.51 -4.48
C ASN A 32 -2.62 11.02 -3.36
N ASN A 33 -2.06 11.50 -2.25
CA ASN A 33 -2.79 11.95 -1.07
C ASN A 33 -3.75 10.89 -0.51
N ILE A 34 -3.34 9.62 -0.60
CA ILE A 34 -4.06 8.48 -0.05
C ILE A 34 -3.88 8.52 1.46
N GLY A 35 -4.98 8.69 2.18
CA GLY A 35 -5.02 8.72 3.63
C GLY A 35 -5.22 7.33 4.23
N PRO A 36 -5.58 7.29 5.52
CA PRO A 36 -5.73 6.03 6.23
C PRO A 36 -6.84 5.12 5.70
N GLN A 37 -7.95 5.68 5.22
CA GLN A 37 -9.06 4.87 4.70
C GLN A 37 -8.70 4.22 3.36
N GLY A 38 -8.02 4.95 2.48
CA GLY A 38 -7.49 4.39 1.24
C GLY A 38 -6.40 3.34 1.51
N GLY A 39 -5.53 3.56 2.49
CA GLY A 39 -4.56 2.56 2.93
C GLY A 39 -5.20 1.26 3.44
N ILE A 40 -6.26 1.37 4.25
CA ILE A 40 -7.05 0.23 4.73
C ILE A 40 -7.66 -0.54 3.55
N ALA A 41 -8.31 0.16 2.63
CA ALA A 41 -8.94 -0.45 1.46
C ALA A 41 -7.92 -1.19 0.57
N ILE A 42 -6.75 -0.60 0.35
CA ILE A 42 -5.66 -1.24 -0.41
C ILE A 42 -5.16 -2.49 0.31
N GLY A 43 -4.94 -2.43 1.63
CA GLY A 43 -4.58 -3.62 2.42
C GLY A 43 -5.61 -4.74 2.31
N ASP A 44 -6.89 -4.42 2.42
CA ASP A 44 -7.99 -5.38 2.23
C ASP A 44 -7.99 -5.98 0.81
N ALA A 45 -7.80 -5.16 -0.23
CA ALA A 45 -7.71 -5.66 -1.60
C ALA A 45 -6.52 -6.62 -1.82
N LEU A 46 -5.39 -6.37 -1.18
CA LEU A 46 -4.21 -7.24 -1.26
C LEU A 46 -4.44 -8.61 -0.61
N GLN A 47 -5.34 -8.76 0.36
CA GLN A 47 -5.68 -10.07 0.91
C GLN A 47 -6.37 -10.98 -0.11
N HIS A 48 -7.06 -10.38 -1.09
CA HIS A 48 -7.82 -11.10 -2.11
C HIS A 48 -7.13 -11.15 -3.48
N ASN A 49 -6.35 -10.12 -3.82
CA ASN A 49 -5.68 -10.07 -5.10
C ASN A 49 -4.50 -11.04 -5.14
N THR A 50 -4.57 -12.01 -6.04
CA THR A 50 -3.55 -13.06 -6.23
C THR A 50 -2.68 -12.85 -7.47
N THR A 51 -2.65 -11.63 -8.02
CA THR A 51 -1.98 -11.37 -9.30
C THR A 51 -0.98 -10.22 -9.26
N LEU A 52 -1.19 -9.23 -8.39
CA LEU A 52 -0.31 -8.11 -8.18
C LEU A 52 0.99 -8.59 -7.52
N THR A 53 2.10 -8.16 -8.12
CA THR A 53 3.46 -8.52 -7.69
C THR A 53 4.24 -7.32 -7.18
N SER A 54 3.84 -6.10 -7.56
CA SER A 54 4.47 -4.85 -7.16
C SER A 54 3.42 -3.80 -6.83
N LEU A 55 3.56 -3.17 -5.66
CA LEU A 55 2.77 -2.04 -5.23
C LEU A 55 3.66 -0.91 -4.71
N ASP A 56 3.48 0.28 -5.27
CA ASP A 56 4.16 1.49 -4.81
C ASP A 56 3.15 2.51 -4.25
N LEU A 57 3.20 2.73 -2.94
CA LEU A 57 2.46 3.74 -2.20
C LEU A 57 3.36 4.87 -1.69
N GLY A 58 4.64 4.90 -2.07
CA GLY A 58 5.63 5.81 -1.48
C GLY A 58 5.45 7.29 -1.81
N GLU A 59 6.45 8.08 -1.42
CA GLU A 59 6.61 9.44 -1.95
C GLU A 59 7.27 9.40 -3.33
N SER A 60 6.80 10.25 -4.24
CA SER A 60 7.46 10.52 -5.51
C SER A 60 8.26 11.82 -5.43
N VAL A 61 9.52 11.77 -5.87
CA VAL A 61 10.47 12.92 -5.86
C VAL A 61 9.98 14.15 -6.63
N ILE A 62 8.99 13.99 -7.51
CA ILE A 62 8.43 15.10 -8.31
C ILE A 62 7.30 15.85 -7.59
N SER A 63 6.79 15.37 -6.45
CA SER A 63 5.62 15.93 -5.77
C SER A 63 5.81 15.96 -4.25
N SER A 64 6.57 16.94 -3.75
CA SER A 64 6.78 17.17 -2.31
C SER A 64 5.54 17.68 -1.56
N ASN A 65 4.51 18.12 -2.28
CA ASN A 65 3.33 18.75 -1.68
C ASN A 65 2.13 17.79 -1.55
N ASN A 66 2.21 16.60 -2.14
CA ASN A 66 1.16 15.58 -2.07
C ASN A 66 1.83 14.25 -1.75
N ILE A 67 1.75 13.83 -0.49
CA ILE A 67 2.26 12.55 -0.02
C ILE A 67 1.10 11.66 0.38
N ASN A 68 1.27 10.35 0.23
CA ASN A 68 0.35 9.43 0.89
C ASN A 68 0.61 9.48 2.40
N ASN A 69 -0.45 9.32 3.17
CA ASN A 69 -0.44 9.38 4.62
C ASN A 69 -1.35 8.28 5.16
N ILE A 70 -1.00 7.04 4.85
CA ILE A 70 -1.79 5.87 5.25
C ILE A 70 -1.82 5.70 6.79
N ARG A 71 -0.80 6.25 7.48
CA ARG A 71 -0.64 6.21 8.94
C ARG A 71 -0.59 4.80 9.52
N GLY A 72 -0.51 4.71 10.84
CA GLY A 72 -0.52 3.44 11.56
C GLY A 72 -1.70 2.53 11.23
N THR A 73 -2.91 3.06 10.99
CA THR A 73 -4.07 2.21 10.67
C THR A 73 -4.01 1.61 9.27
N GLY A 74 -3.52 2.35 8.27
CA GLY A 74 -3.24 1.77 6.95
C GLY A 74 -2.10 0.75 7.02
N ALA A 75 -1.08 1.00 7.86
CA ALA A 75 0.01 0.05 8.08
C ALA A 75 -0.46 -1.27 8.72
N ILE A 76 -1.41 -1.23 9.66
CA ILE A 76 -2.05 -2.45 10.22
C ILE A 76 -2.65 -3.29 9.09
N ALA A 77 -3.47 -2.67 8.22
CA ALA A 77 -4.13 -3.39 7.13
C ALA A 77 -3.12 -3.98 6.14
N LEU A 78 -2.04 -3.26 5.82
CA LEU A 78 -0.96 -3.76 4.97
C LEU A 78 -0.18 -4.90 5.62
N ALA A 79 0.07 -4.84 6.93
CA ALA A 79 0.72 -5.93 7.66
C ALA A 79 -0.15 -7.21 7.65
N ASP A 80 -1.45 -7.08 7.89
CA ASP A 80 -2.37 -8.22 7.82
C ASP A 80 -2.51 -8.78 6.40
N ALA A 81 -2.43 -7.90 5.38
CA ALA A 81 -2.34 -8.32 3.99
C ALA A 81 -1.07 -9.12 3.71
N LEU A 82 0.10 -8.66 4.18
CA LEU A 82 1.37 -9.36 3.99
C LEU A 82 1.37 -10.76 4.64
N LYS A 83 0.66 -10.98 5.74
CA LYS A 83 0.56 -12.33 6.34
C LYS A 83 -0.17 -13.34 5.45
N GLN A 84 -1.09 -12.88 4.60
CA GLN A 84 -1.99 -13.73 3.81
C GLN A 84 -1.64 -13.74 2.32
N ASN A 85 -1.11 -12.62 1.80
CA ASN A 85 -0.78 -12.48 0.40
C ASN A 85 0.51 -13.26 0.07
N SER A 86 0.43 -14.08 -0.97
CA SER A 86 1.50 -14.96 -1.43
C SER A 86 1.98 -14.62 -2.85
N THR A 87 1.69 -13.41 -3.35
CA THR A 87 2.00 -13.00 -4.73
C THR A 87 2.80 -11.70 -4.80
N LEU A 88 2.63 -10.82 -3.81
CA LEU A 88 3.34 -9.56 -3.72
C LEU A 88 4.81 -9.83 -3.39
N THR A 89 5.68 -9.28 -4.25
CA THR A 89 7.15 -9.40 -4.15
C THR A 89 7.81 -8.07 -3.84
N THR A 90 7.15 -6.96 -4.21
CA THR A 90 7.65 -5.60 -3.98
C THR A 90 6.57 -4.74 -3.33
N LEU A 91 6.90 -4.13 -2.21
CA LEU A 91 6.06 -3.14 -1.52
C LEU A 91 6.88 -1.91 -1.17
N ASN A 92 6.46 -0.74 -1.68
CA ASN A 92 6.98 0.55 -1.24
C ASN A 92 5.92 1.30 -0.45
N VAL A 93 6.21 1.59 0.82
CA VAL A 93 5.40 2.41 1.73
C VAL A 93 6.24 3.49 2.40
N SER A 94 7.34 3.89 1.76
CA SER A 94 8.17 5.02 2.21
C SER A 94 7.32 6.28 2.43
N LYS A 95 7.69 7.13 3.39
CA LYS A 95 7.09 8.46 3.60
C LYS A 95 5.57 8.47 3.83
N ASN A 96 5.04 7.43 4.48
CA ASN A 96 3.60 7.23 4.71
C ASN A 96 3.13 7.41 6.17
N ASP A 97 4.00 7.90 7.06
CA ASP A 97 3.74 8.11 8.50
C ASP A 97 3.23 6.84 9.22
N ILE A 98 3.74 5.66 8.85
CA ILE A 98 3.27 4.38 9.40
C ILE A 98 3.57 4.23 10.92
N GLY A 99 4.53 5.00 11.42
CA GLY A 99 4.93 5.03 12.82
C GLY A 99 5.55 3.74 13.33
N ARG A 100 6.12 3.78 14.54
CA ARG A 100 6.79 2.63 15.17
C ARG A 100 5.89 1.39 15.25
N GLY A 101 4.64 1.56 15.69
CA GLY A 101 3.69 0.45 15.82
C GLY A 101 3.35 -0.19 14.47
N GLY A 102 3.21 0.60 13.40
CA GLY A 102 3.02 0.07 12.05
C GLY A 102 4.24 -0.72 11.57
N THR A 103 5.45 -0.21 11.82
CA THR A 103 6.70 -0.91 11.49
C THR A 103 6.84 -2.24 12.24
N GLU A 104 6.50 -2.29 13.54
CA GLU A 104 6.53 -3.52 14.33
C GLU A 104 5.58 -4.59 13.76
N LEU A 105 4.38 -4.20 13.34
CA LEU A 105 3.42 -5.11 12.72
C LEU A 105 3.87 -5.62 11.35
N ILE A 106 4.47 -4.76 10.53
CA ILE A 106 5.07 -5.18 9.25
C ILE A 106 6.20 -6.19 9.53
N ALA A 107 7.07 -5.92 10.52
CA ALA A 107 8.14 -6.83 10.90
C ALA A 107 7.59 -8.20 11.37
N ASP A 108 6.48 -8.22 12.11
CA ASP A 108 5.80 -9.46 12.49
C ASP A 108 5.21 -10.20 11.28
N ALA A 109 4.64 -9.48 10.31
CA ALA A 109 4.12 -10.08 9.08
C ALA A 109 5.23 -10.74 8.25
N LEU A 110 6.42 -10.14 8.20
CA LEU A 110 7.58 -10.69 7.49
C LEU A 110 8.11 -12.01 8.07
N LYS A 111 7.81 -12.34 9.34
CA LYS A 111 8.19 -13.63 9.93
C LYS A 111 7.47 -14.81 9.28
N VAL A 112 6.30 -14.57 8.69
CA VAL A 112 5.46 -15.60 8.05
C VAL A 112 5.31 -15.40 6.55
N ASN A 113 5.47 -14.17 6.04
CA ASN A 113 5.49 -13.91 4.61
C ASN A 113 6.77 -14.47 3.99
N THR A 114 6.62 -15.24 2.91
CA THR A 114 7.73 -15.90 2.21
C THR A 114 7.93 -15.41 0.78
N THR A 115 7.17 -14.40 0.35
CA THR A 115 7.12 -13.96 -1.05
C THR A 115 7.65 -12.56 -1.28
N LEU A 116 7.57 -11.69 -0.27
CA LEU A 116 8.07 -10.33 -0.34
C LEU A 116 9.60 -10.35 -0.37
N GLN A 117 10.16 -9.75 -1.42
CA GLN A 117 11.59 -9.69 -1.69
C GLN A 117 12.13 -8.28 -1.49
N VAL A 118 11.31 -7.27 -1.77
CA VAL A 118 11.67 -5.86 -1.67
C VAL A 118 10.64 -5.14 -0.82
N LEU A 119 11.10 -4.55 0.27
CA LEU A 119 10.31 -3.69 1.15
C LEU A 119 11.03 -2.35 1.32
N SER A 120 10.34 -1.26 0.99
CA SER A 120 10.81 0.10 1.23
C SER A 120 9.93 0.76 2.28
N LEU A 121 10.51 1.08 3.44
CA LEU A 121 9.84 1.74 4.59
C LEU A 121 10.29 3.21 4.77
N GLU A 122 11.37 3.62 4.11
CA GLU A 122 12.14 4.87 4.33
C GLU A 122 12.42 5.58 2.99
N LEU A 123 12.83 6.86 2.94
CA LEU A 123 13.49 7.73 3.94
C LEU A 123 12.55 8.61 4.78
#